data_AF-V9CZ41-F1
#
_entry.id   AF-V9CZ41-F1
#
_cell.length_a   1.000
_cell.length_b   1.000
_cell.length_c   1.000
_cell.angle_alpha   90.00
_cell.angle_beta   90.00
_cell.angle_gamma   90.00
#
_symmetry.space_group_name_H-M   'P 1'
#
loop_
_entity.id
_entity.type
_entity.pdbx_description
1 polymer ?
#
loop_
_entity_poly.entity_id
_entity_poly.type
_entity_poly.pdbx_seq_one_letter_code
_entity_poly.pdbx_strand_id
1 'polypeptide(L)'
;MIDSRGGLDTLGLDGMVKSSVLQFESWWTHLYNDTSAFDSYKPAYNPTYLSLSASSSANELSRLSRLPPGFRQLARAGKIATDILDVLSNIVSYGESTKAIDITYNGSGNTTPDGSSNSMRDGPRQSPRIRTHVHIPSPAVLRAKKRHHDFWQACSCLLVSGPHFEKYLVFALLLFASTAFAPGDNGRRYLACSHTAFRTPRACLTRELPLYELSDDLSWVSPPHGVGSAPTDQNQRPVKETMQECLFWMWLVLIDSWRATDGDESREAQKLQDMLGRKFGPYAEWESVGAVLGRFFCTEDMICSLGNCWGGSGPK
;
A
#
# COMPACT_ATOMS: atom_id res chain seq x y z
N MET A 1 -12.86 -15.36 31.15
CA MET A 1 -11.79 -16.38 31.24
C MET A 1 -10.39 -15.78 31.09
N ILE A 2 -10.15 -14.93 30.10
CA ILE A 2 -8.85 -14.25 29.91
C ILE A 2 -8.66 -13.15 30.97
N ASP A 3 -9.66 -12.30 31.20
CA ASP A 3 -9.58 -11.25 32.22
C ASP A 3 -9.46 -11.82 33.64
N SER A 4 -10.17 -12.92 33.92
CA SER A 4 -10.06 -13.65 35.19
C SER A 4 -8.68 -14.27 35.43
N ARG A 5 -7.81 -14.31 34.41
CA ARG A 5 -6.41 -14.76 34.52
C ARG A 5 -5.41 -13.59 34.48
N GLY A 6 -5.87 -12.33 34.49
CA GLY A 6 -5.01 -11.16 34.45
C GLY A 6 -4.68 -10.64 33.04
N GLY A 7 -5.43 -11.08 32.02
CA GLY A 7 -5.25 -10.64 30.63
C GLY A 7 -4.32 -11.54 29.81
N LEU A 8 -4.03 -11.13 28.58
CA LEU A 8 -3.08 -11.85 27.70
C LEU A 8 -1.64 -11.80 28.22
N ASP A 9 -1.28 -10.76 28.96
CA ASP A 9 0.08 -10.53 29.46
C ASP A 9 0.51 -11.54 30.54
N THR A 10 -0.44 -12.05 31.32
CA THR A 10 -0.18 -13.04 32.36
C THR A 10 -0.13 -14.48 31.85
N LEU A 11 -0.46 -14.73 30.57
CA LEU A 11 -0.41 -16.07 29.99
C LEU A 11 1.03 -16.55 29.71
N GLY A 12 2.05 -15.70 29.91
CA GLY A 12 3.45 -16.05 29.64
C GLY A 12 3.74 -16.35 28.17
N LEU A 13 2.78 -16.04 27.29
CA LEU A 13 2.91 -16.18 25.86
C LEU A 13 3.81 -15.05 25.36
N ASP A 14 4.87 -15.40 24.64
CA ASP A 14 5.78 -14.42 24.07
C ASP A 14 5.05 -13.43 23.14
N GLY A 15 5.73 -12.33 22.82
CA GLY A 15 5.13 -11.24 22.06
C GLY A 15 4.57 -11.64 20.69
N MET A 16 5.04 -12.72 20.05
CA MET A 16 4.49 -13.13 18.75
C MET A 16 3.12 -13.78 18.90
N VAL A 17 2.94 -14.68 19.86
CA VAL A 17 1.64 -15.33 20.07
C VAL A 17 0.58 -14.31 20.49
N LYS A 18 0.94 -13.39 21.41
CA LYS A 18 0.04 -12.29 21.79
C LYS A 18 -0.33 -11.44 20.58
N SER A 19 0.65 -11.04 19.78
CA SER A 19 0.41 -10.24 18.56
C SER A 19 -0.50 -10.96 17.58
N SER A 20 -0.30 -12.27 17.36
CA SER A 20 -1.16 -13.07 16.48
C SER A 20 -2.59 -13.16 17.00
N VAL A 21 -2.78 -13.47 18.29
CA VAL A 21 -4.13 -13.54 18.90
C VAL A 21 -4.84 -12.19 18.80
N LEU A 22 -4.15 -11.10 19.15
CA LEU A 22 -4.69 -9.75 19.03
C LEU A 22 -5.02 -9.43 17.58
N GLN A 23 -4.14 -9.75 16.62
CA GLN A 23 -4.42 -9.57 15.18
C GLN A 23 -5.69 -10.33 14.77
N PHE A 24 -5.82 -11.61 15.12
CA PHE A 24 -7.00 -12.41 14.78
C PHE A 24 -8.30 -11.81 15.33
N GLU A 25 -8.32 -11.50 16.63
CA GLU A 25 -9.51 -10.95 17.28
C GLU A 25 -9.85 -9.55 16.77
N SER A 26 -8.82 -8.75 16.49
CA SER A 26 -8.95 -7.41 15.95
C SER A 26 -9.61 -7.39 14.58
N TRP A 27 -9.18 -8.30 13.71
CA TRP A 27 -9.79 -8.48 12.41
C TRP A 27 -11.19 -9.07 12.49
N TRP A 28 -11.42 -10.01 13.41
CA TRP A 28 -12.74 -10.58 13.66
C TRP A 28 -13.76 -9.50 14.05
N THR A 29 -13.41 -8.70 15.06
CA THR A 29 -14.21 -7.57 15.55
C THR A 29 -14.57 -6.62 14.41
N HIS A 30 -13.61 -6.31 13.53
CA HIS A 30 -13.84 -5.42 12.39
C HIS A 30 -14.73 -6.03 11.31
N LEU A 31 -14.56 -7.32 11.00
CA LEU A 31 -15.35 -8.01 9.97
C LEU A 31 -16.82 -8.16 10.36
N TYR A 32 -17.08 -8.47 11.62
CA TYR A 32 -18.43 -8.75 12.11
C TYR A 32 -19.09 -7.56 12.81
N ASN A 33 -18.41 -6.41 12.86
CA ASN A 33 -18.87 -5.23 13.60
C ASN A 33 -19.25 -5.58 15.05
N ASP A 34 -18.43 -6.43 15.67
CA ASP A 34 -18.66 -6.98 17.01
C ASP A 34 -17.91 -6.14 18.07
N THR A 35 -18.15 -6.42 19.35
CA THR A 35 -17.34 -5.89 20.45
C THR A 35 -16.09 -6.73 20.65
N SER A 36 -14.96 -6.06 20.91
CA SER A 36 -13.69 -6.73 21.20
C SER A 36 -13.87 -7.63 22.43
N ALA A 37 -13.45 -8.89 22.36
CA ALA A 37 -13.40 -9.79 23.51
C ALA A 37 -12.27 -9.42 24.48
N PHE A 38 -11.31 -8.60 24.02
CA PHE A 38 -10.31 -7.97 24.86
C PHE A 38 -10.75 -6.54 25.17
N ASP A 39 -11.06 -6.25 26.43
CA ASP A 39 -11.29 -4.90 26.98
C ASP A 39 -10.04 -3.99 26.92
N SER A 40 -9.10 -4.31 26.03
CA SER A 40 -7.94 -3.49 25.75
C SER A 40 -8.41 -2.10 25.30
N TYR A 41 -8.11 -1.10 26.13
CA TYR A 41 -8.23 0.31 25.80
C TYR A 41 -7.54 0.56 24.46
N LYS A 42 -8.33 0.71 23.39
CA LYS A 42 -7.84 1.13 22.08
C LYS A 42 -7.83 2.66 22.10
N PRO A 43 -6.65 3.31 22.16
CA PRO A 43 -6.59 4.76 22.22
C PRO A 43 -7.27 5.36 20.98
N ALA A 44 -7.96 6.48 21.17
CA ALA A 44 -8.53 7.21 20.04
C ALA A 44 -7.45 7.56 19.02
N TYR A 45 -7.80 7.52 17.74
CA TYR A 45 -6.90 7.92 16.67
C TYR A 45 -6.57 9.41 16.79
N ASN A 46 -5.32 9.73 17.16
CA ASN A 46 -4.82 11.09 17.31
C ASN A 46 -3.63 11.27 16.37
N PRO A 47 -3.88 11.49 15.06
CA PRO A 47 -2.80 11.58 14.08
C PRO A 47 -1.88 12.75 14.38
N THR A 48 -0.58 12.48 14.32
CA THR A 48 0.43 13.53 14.25
C THR A 48 0.86 13.68 12.81
N TYR A 49 0.77 14.88 12.26
CA TYR A 49 1.25 15.16 10.91
C TYR A 49 2.62 15.82 10.96
N LEU A 50 3.40 15.66 9.90
CA LEU A 50 4.67 16.38 9.78
C LEU A 50 4.41 17.89 9.69
N SER A 51 4.95 18.63 10.66
CA SER A 51 5.03 20.08 10.60
C SER A 51 6.38 20.48 10.01
N LEU A 52 6.38 20.81 8.71
CA LEU A 52 7.54 21.37 8.01
C LEU A 52 7.77 22.82 8.45
N SER A 53 8.20 22.98 9.69
CA SER A 53 8.78 24.23 10.17
C SER A 53 10.25 24.30 9.73
N ALA A 54 10.85 25.49 9.80
CA ALA A 54 12.25 25.70 9.41
C ALA A 54 13.28 24.82 10.17
N SER A 55 12.86 24.14 11.24
CA SER A 55 13.69 23.26 12.06
C SER A 55 13.46 21.76 11.84
N SER A 56 12.84 21.34 10.74
CA SER A 56 12.71 19.90 10.41
C SER A 56 14.05 19.19 10.53
N SER A 57 14.06 18.06 11.25
CA SER A 57 15.30 17.33 11.52
C SER A 57 15.86 16.73 10.23
N ALA A 58 17.20 16.67 10.11
CA ALA A 58 17.86 16.05 8.96
C ALA A 58 17.41 14.59 8.74
N ASN A 59 17.04 13.89 9.82
CA ASN A 59 16.53 12.52 9.77
C ASN A 59 15.16 12.43 9.09
N GLU A 60 14.23 13.37 9.36
CA GLU A 60 12.92 13.40 8.71
C GLU A 60 13.04 13.69 7.21
N LEU A 61 13.91 14.64 6.84
CA LEU A 61 14.17 14.95 5.43
C LEU A 61 14.78 13.76 4.69
N SER A 62 15.74 13.06 5.31
CA SER A 62 16.34 11.84 4.76
C SER A 62 15.32 10.71 4.60
N ARG A 63 14.38 10.58 5.56
CA ARG A 63 13.29 9.60 5.48
C ARG A 63 12.34 9.93 4.33
N LEU A 64 11.93 11.19 4.19
CA LEU A 64 11.06 11.65 3.10
C LEU A 64 11.70 11.51 1.71
N SER A 65 13.01 11.73 1.59
CA SER A 65 13.72 11.64 0.31
C SER A 65 13.78 10.21 -0.26
N ARG A 66 13.54 9.19 0.57
CA ARG A 66 13.50 7.78 0.16
C ARG A 66 12.11 7.31 -0.24
N LEU A 67 11.06 8.05 0.10
CA LEU A 67 9.69 7.70 -0.26
C LEU A 67 9.42 8.00 -1.75
N PRO A 68 8.53 7.23 -2.41
CA PRO A 68 8.02 7.55 -3.73
C PRO A 68 7.47 9.00 -3.80
N PRO A 69 7.58 9.67 -4.96
CA PRO A 69 7.22 11.08 -5.09
C PRO A 69 5.80 11.43 -4.61
N GLY A 70 4.81 10.58 -4.89
CA GLY A 70 3.43 10.78 -4.47
C GLY A 70 3.29 10.76 -2.95
N PHE A 71 3.85 9.76 -2.27
CA PHE A 71 3.83 9.71 -0.80
C PHE A 71 4.62 10.86 -0.17
N ARG A 72 5.76 11.24 -0.74
CA ARG A 72 6.56 12.38 -0.27
C ARG A 72 5.76 13.68 -0.34
N GLN A 73 5.03 13.91 -1.43
CA GLN A 73 4.20 15.10 -1.59
C GLN A 73 3.04 15.11 -0.59
N LEU A 74 2.35 13.98 -0.39
CA LEU A 74 1.28 13.87 0.61
C LEU A 74 1.78 14.07 2.04
N ALA A 75 2.96 13.52 2.37
CA ALA A 75 3.61 13.70 3.65
C ALA A 75 3.93 15.18 3.92
N ARG A 76 4.52 15.87 2.92
CA ARG A 76 4.85 17.30 3.02
C ARG A 76 3.61 18.19 3.13
N ALA A 77 2.51 17.76 2.52
CA ALA A 77 1.23 18.44 2.62
C ALA A 77 0.46 18.13 3.91
N GLY A 78 1.04 17.34 4.84
CA GLY A 78 0.38 16.95 6.08
C GLY A 78 -0.89 16.11 5.85
N LYS A 79 -0.93 15.32 4.76
CA LYS A 79 -2.07 14.46 4.42
C LYS A 79 -1.88 13.00 4.85
N ILE A 80 -0.70 12.67 5.36
CA ILE A 80 -0.37 11.35 5.90
C ILE A 80 0.30 11.54 7.26
N ALA A 81 -0.24 10.87 8.27
CA ALA A 81 0.27 10.87 9.63
C ALA A 81 1.66 10.21 9.74
N THR A 82 2.41 10.59 10.76
CA THR A 82 3.80 10.18 10.97
C THR A 82 3.96 8.68 11.23
N ASP A 83 2.95 8.03 11.83
CA ASP A 83 2.92 6.58 12.03
C ASP A 83 2.81 5.83 10.69
N ILE A 84 1.99 6.31 9.76
CA ILE A 84 1.91 5.76 8.40
C ILE A 84 3.21 5.99 7.64
N LEU A 85 3.86 7.14 7.84
CA LEU A 85 5.19 7.37 7.27
C LEU A 85 6.23 6.34 7.78
N ASP A 86 6.07 5.82 9.00
CA ASP A 86 6.97 4.78 9.54
C ASP A 86 6.73 3.46 8.79
N VAL A 87 5.46 3.12 8.54
CA VAL A 87 5.07 1.97 7.71
C VAL A 87 5.66 2.10 6.31
N LEU A 88 5.49 3.24 5.65
CA LEU A 88 6.04 3.51 4.31
C LEU A 88 7.57 3.36 4.30
N SER A 89 8.26 3.88 5.32
CA SER A 89 9.72 3.79 5.42
C SER A 89 10.19 2.36 5.68
N ASN A 90 9.41 1.57 6.40
CA ASN A 90 9.65 0.15 6.62
C ASN A 90 9.51 -0.65 5.34
N ILE A 91 8.48 -0.37 4.53
CA ILE A 91 8.27 -0.98 3.22
C ILE A 91 9.46 -0.67 2.30
N VAL A 92 9.92 0.58 2.22
CA VAL A 92 11.12 0.96 1.46
C VAL A 92 12.35 0.20 1.95
N SER A 93 12.62 0.24 3.25
CA SER A 93 13.81 -0.44 3.84
C SER A 93 13.82 -1.94 3.55
N TYR A 94 12.65 -2.57 3.62
CA TYR A 94 12.50 -4.00 3.34
C TYR A 94 12.62 -4.29 1.85
N GLY A 95 11.98 -3.48 1.00
CA GLY A 95 12.07 -3.58 -0.45
C GLY A 95 13.49 -3.41 -0.99
N GLU A 96 14.28 -2.48 -0.44
CA GLU A 96 15.70 -2.34 -0.76
C GLU A 96 16.50 -3.58 -0.34
N SER A 97 16.14 -4.20 0.78
CA SER A 97 16.82 -5.41 1.28
C SER A 97 16.51 -6.65 0.43
N THR A 98 15.31 -6.73 -0.15
CA THR A 98 14.86 -7.85 -0.99
C THR A 98 14.99 -7.61 -2.48
N LYS A 99 15.26 -6.35 -2.90
CA LYS A 99 15.20 -5.86 -4.28
C LYS A 99 13.83 -6.07 -4.95
N ALA A 100 12.76 -6.11 -4.15
CA ALA A 100 11.42 -6.41 -4.66
C ALA A 100 10.66 -5.16 -5.14
N ILE A 101 11.02 -3.96 -4.69
CA ILE A 101 10.35 -2.71 -5.06
C ILE A 101 11.17 -2.02 -6.15
N ASP A 102 10.53 -1.70 -7.28
CA ASP A 102 11.03 -0.74 -8.24
C ASP A 102 10.39 0.63 -7.96
N ILE A 103 11.21 1.66 -7.79
CA ILE A 103 10.76 3.04 -7.54
C ILE A 103 10.81 3.86 -8.85
N THR A 104 11.31 3.26 -9.93
CA THR A 104 11.62 3.93 -11.19
C THR A 104 10.91 3.26 -12.36
N TYR A 105 9.57 3.29 -12.36
CA TYR A 105 8.84 3.03 -13.60
C TYR A 105 9.06 4.20 -14.57
N ASN A 106 10.08 4.09 -15.41
CA ASN A 106 10.30 5.00 -16.52
C ASN A 106 9.39 4.53 -17.67
N GLY A 107 8.20 5.12 -17.81
CA GLY A 107 7.19 4.78 -18.82
C GLY A 107 7.63 4.94 -20.29
N SER A 108 8.93 4.96 -20.61
CA SER A 108 9.48 5.12 -21.95
C SER A 108 9.73 3.79 -22.66
N GLY A 109 8.85 2.81 -22.49
CA GLY A 109 8.90 1.51 -23.17
C GLY A 109 8.51 1.57 -24.65
N ASN A 110 8.82 2.64 -25.38
CA ASN A 110 8.78 2.67 -26.85
C ASN A 110 10.13 2.19 -27.40
N THR A 111 10.52 0.95 -27.09
CA THR A 111 11.47 0.23 -27.95
C THR A 111 10.70 -0.23 -29.17
N THR A 112 10.66 0.62 -30.19
CA THR A 112 10.35 0.20 -31.56
C THR A 112 11.24 -1.00 -31.91
N PRO A 113 10.68 -2.16 -32.26
CA PRO A 113 11.48 -3.28 -32.73
C PRO A 113 12.02 -2.88 -34.10
N ASP A 114 13.29 -2.48 -34.13
CA ASP A 114 13.97 -2.15 -35.37
C ASP A 114 13.98 -3.41 -36.25
N GLY A 115 13.29 -3.30 -37.38
CA GLY A 115 13.06 -4.39 -38.30
C GLY A 115 14.38 -4.82 -38.94
N SER A 116 14.92 -5.96 -38.48
CA SER A 116 15.91 -6.71 -39.26
C SER A 116 15.73 -8.21 -39.06
N SER A 117 14.92 -8.76 -39.97
CA SER A 117 15.27 -9.89 -40.84
C SER A 117 15.74 -11.21 -40.21
N ASN A 118 14.83 -12.20 -40.27
CA ASN A 118 15.03 -13.63 -40.53
C ASN A 118 16.08 -14.42 -39.72
N SER A 119 15.61 -15.25 -38.78
CA SER A 119 16.09 -16.62 -38.66
C SER A 119 15.06 -17.51 -37.95
N MET A 120 14.57 -18.48 -38.72
CA MET A 120 13.60 -19.50 -38.40
C MET A 120 14.25 -20.59 -37.54
N ARG A 121 13.88 -20.71 -36.26
CA ARG A 121 14.02 -21.93 -35.45
C ARG A 121 13.08 -21.88 -34.25
N ASP A 122 11.96 -22.58 -34.41
CA ASP A 122 11.01 -22.90 -33.35
C ASP A 122 11.64 -23.85 -32.33
N GLY A 123 11.73 -23.36 -31.10
CA GLY A 123 11.90 -24.17 -29.90
C GLY A 123 11.12 -23.49 -28.78
N PRO A 124 10.41 -24.24 -27.92
CA PRO A 124 9.71 -23.64 -26.79
C PRO A 124 10.75 -22.96 -25.89
N ARG A 125 10.78 -21.62 -25.92
CA ARG A 125 11.60 -20.79 -25.03
C ARG A 125 11.11 -21.01 -23.61
N GLN A 126 11.71 -21.99 -22.93
CA GLN A 126 11.68 -22.06 -21.48
C GLN A 126 12.46 -20.85 -20.98
N SER A 127 11.74 -19.80 -20.60
CA SER A 127 12.33 -18.68 -19.87
C SER A 127 13.11 -19.26 -18.68
N PRO A 128 14.40 -18.92 -18.51
CA PRO A 128 15.19 -19.47 -17.43
C PRO A 128 14.52 -19.11 -16.11
N ARG A 129 14.01 -20.13 -15.39
CA ARG A 129 13.53 -20.01 -14.02
C ARG A 129 14.74 -19.69 -13.15
N ILE A 130 15.09 -18.42 -13.05
CA ILE A 130 16.08 -17.92 -12.10
C ILE A 130 15.52 -18.22 -10.72
N ARG A 131 16.06 -19.25 -10.05
CA ARG A 131 15.82 -19.48 -8.63
C ARG A 131 16.42 -18.29 -7.89
N THR A 132 15.59 -17.29 -7.61
CA THR A 132 15.93 -16.21 -6.71
C THR A 132 16.03 -16.80 -5.31
N HIS A 133 17.27 -17.04 -4.85
CA HIS A 133 17.51 -17.25 -3.42
C HIS A 133 17.10 -15.95 -2.72
N VAL A 134 15.91 -15.95 -2.12
CA VAL A 134 15.42 -14.84 -1.31
C VAL A 134 16.33 -14.77 -0.10
N HIS A 135 17.28 -13.83 -0.12
CA HIS A 135 18.11 -13.53 1.02
C HIS A 135 17.23 -12.86 2.08
N ILE A 136 16.77 -13.63 3.07
CA ILE A 136 16.04 -13.09 4.21
C ILE A 136 17.04 -12.23 5.01
N PRO A 137 16.85 -10.90 5.10
CA PRO A 137 17.78 -10.05 5.83
C PRO A 137 17.91 -10.53 7.28
N SER A 138 19.14 -10.49 7.81
CA SER A 138 19.41 -10.91 9.18
C SER A 138 18.48 -10.17 10.16
N PRO A 139 17.85 -10.87 11.11
CA PRO A 139 16.97 -10.25 12.11
C PRO A 139 17.61 -9.07 12.86
N ALA A 140 18.95 -8.98 12.89
CA ALA A 140 19.69 -7.89 13.50
C ALA A 140 19.43 -6.52 12.85
N VAL A 141 19.25 -6.45 11.52
CA VAL A 141 18.94 -5.20 10.80
C VAL A 141 17.57 -4.65 11.21
N LEU A 142 16.65 -5.53 11.62
CA LEU A 142 15.31 -5.17 12.09
C LEU A 142 15.27 -4.77 13.58
N ARG A 143 16.33 -5.00 14.37
CA ARG A 143 16.31 -4.75 15.83
C ARG A 143 16.43 -3.29 16.23
N ALA A 144 16.94 -2.41 15.37
CA ALA A 144 17.10 -0.99 15.68
C ALA A 144 15.78 -0.19 15.63
N LYS A 145 14.69 -0.79 15.13
CA LYS A 145 13.39 -0.12 15.00
C LYS A 145 12.51 -0.39 16.21
N LYS A 146 11.77 0.64 16.62
CA LYS A 146 10.74 0.53 17.67
C LYS A 146 9.80 -0.61 17.31
N ARG A 147 9.73 -1.64 18.15
CA ARG A 147 8.74 -2.71 18.00
C ARG A 147 7.43 -2.21 18.59
N HIS A 148 6.38 -2.24 17.78
CA HIS A 148 5.02 -2.01 18.26
C HIS A 148 4.53 -3.27 18.95
N HIS A 149 3.78 -3.12 20.04
CA HIS A 149 3.21 -4.22 20.82
C HIS A 149 2.07 -4.92 20.09
N ASP A 150 1.39 -4.20 19.20
CA ASP A 150 0.36 -4.71 18.32
C ASP A 150 0.28 -3.89 17.03
N PHE A 151 -0.64 -4.28 16.16
CA PHE A 151 -0.84 -3.63 14.87
C PHE A 151 -1.50 -2.25 14.98
N TRP A 152 -2.33 -2.03 16.00
CA TRP A 152 -3.02 -0.75 16.20
C TRP A 152 -2.09 0.34 16.70
N GLN A 153 -1.08 -0.02 17.47
CA GLN A 153 -0.02 0.89 17.89
C GLN A 153 0.86 1.29 16.70
N ALA A 154 0.94 0.46 15.65
CA ALA A 154 1.64 0.80 14.42
C ALA A 154 0.77 1.66 13.49
N CYS A 155 -0.54 1.38 13.44
CA CYS A 155 -1.49 2.01 12.53
C CYS A 155 -2.81 2.32 13.24
N SER A 156 -2.80 3.37 14.06
CA SER A 156 -3.96 3.72 14.89
C SER A 156 -5.16 4.20 14.06
N CYS A 157 -4.93 4.64 12.81
CA CYS A 157 -5.97 5.05 11.84
C CYS A 157 -6.97 3.94 11.51
N LEU A 158 -6.60 2.67 11.70
CA LEU A 158 -7.49 1.55 11.43
C LEU A 158 -8.63 1.41 12.44
N LEU A 159 -8.50 2.07 13.60
CA LEU A 159 -9.54 2.16 14.63
C LEU A 159 -10.62 3.17 14.28
N VAL A 160 -10.39 4.01 13.27
CA VAL A 160 -11.37 5.01 12.83
C VAL A 160 -12.60 4.31 12.27
N SER A 161 -13.76 4.65 12.84
CA SER A 161 -15.05 4.17 12.36
C SER A 161 -15.41 4.85 11.04
N GLY A 162 -16.01 4.09 10.14
CA GLY A 162 -16.45 4.60 8.84
C GLY A 162 -15.32 4.86 7.82
N PRO A 163 -15.62 5.63 6.77
CA PRO A 163 -14.67 5.90 5.70
C PRO A 163 -13.60 6.90 6.09
N HIS A 164 -12.34 6.52 5.88
CA HIS A 164 -11.19 7.36 6.23
C HIS A 164 -10.02 7.08 5.28
N PHE A 165 -9.46 8.13 4.67
CA PHE A 165 -8.38 8.01 3.68
C PHE A 165 -7.20 7.19 4.20
N GLU A 166 -6.69 7.54 5.38
CA GLU A 166 -5.51 6.91 5.96
C GLU A 166 -5.74 5.46 6.35
N LYS A 167 -6.97 5.11 6.75
CA LYS A 167 -7.36 3.73 7.04
C LYS A 167 -7.26 2.88 5.78
N TYR A 168 -7.81 3.37 4.67
CA TYR A 168 -7.75 2.69 3.38
C TYR A 168 -6.33 2.64 2.83
N LEU A 169 -5.53 3.69 3.04
CA LEU A 169 -4.13 3.70 2.67
C LEU A 169 -3.37 2.60 3.40
N VAL A 170 -3.55 2.44 4.71
CA VAL A 170 -2.92 1.35 5.46
C VAL A 170 -3.41 -0.02 4.99
N PHE A 171 -4.71 -0.19 4.71
CA PHE A 171 -5.21 -1.43 4.11
C PHE A 171 -4.55 -1.74 2.78
N ALA A 172 -4.41 -0.75 1.89
CA ALA A 172 -3.71 -0.92 0.62
C ALA A 172 -2.23 -1.26 0.83
N LEU A 173 -1.54 -0.59 1.77
CA LEU A 173 -0.14 -0.89 2.09
C LEU A 173 0.05 -2.32 2.62
N LEU A 174 -0.90 -2.83 3.41
CA LEU A 174 -0.89 -4.23 3.86
C LEU A 174 -1.04 -5.20 2.69
N LEU A 175 -1.97 -4.94 1.77
CA LEU A 175 -2.15 -5.75 0.57
C LEU A 175 -0.91 -5.72 -0.31
N PHE A 176 -0.39 -4.52 -0.59
CA PHE A 176 0.82 -4.32 -1.37
C PHE A 176 2.01 -5.06 -0.76
N ALA A 177 2.29 -4.87 0.54
CA ALA A 177 3.41 -5.53 1.19
C ALA A 177 3.25 -7.06 1.16
N SER A 178 2.02 -7.56 1.29
CA SER A 178 1.74 -8.99 1.21
C SER A 178 1.99 -9.55 -0.19
N THR A 179 1.53 -8.87 -1.25
CA THR A 179 1.76 -9.32 -2.63
C THR A 179 3.22 -9.15 -3.06
N ALA A 180 3.81 -7.99 -2.79
CA ALA A 180 5.18 -7.64 -3.19
C ALA A 180 6.25 -8.51 -2.53
N PHE A 181 6.02 -8.97 -1.29
CA PHE A 181 7.02 -9.72 -0.52
C PHE A 181 6.69 -11.20 -0.35
N ALA A 182 5.65 -11.70 -1.02
CA ALA A 182 5.35 -13.12 -1.04
C ALA A 182 6.45 -13.90 -1.79
N PRO A 183 7.06 -14.93 -1.17
CA PRO A 183 8.19 -15.64 -1.79
C PRO A 183 7.74 -16.57 -2.92
N GLY A 184 7.94 -16.14 -4.17
CA GLY A 184 7.72 -16.93 -5.39
C GLY A 184 6.28 -17.36 -5.63
N ASP A 185 6.06 -18.25 -6.61
CA ASP A 185 4.72 -18.74 -7.01
C ASP A 185 3.96 -19.39 -5.84
N ASN A 186 4.68 -20.05 -4.93
CA ASN A 186 4.08 -20.67 -3.75
C ASN A 186 3.69 -19.63 -2.69
N GLY A 187 4.41 -18.51 -2.59
CA GLY A 187 4.08 -17.41 -1.68
C GLY A 187 2.70 -16.84 -1.95
N ARG A 188 2.32 -16.70 -3.23
CA ARG A 188 0.97 -16.25 -3.61
C ARG A 188 -0.13 -17.20 -3.14
N ARG A 189 0.11 -18.52 -3.19
CA ARG A 189 -0.81 -19.52 -2.61
C ARG A 189 -0.89 -19.40 -1.08
N TYR A 190 0.23 -19.09 -0.42
CA TYR A 190 0.22 -18.78 1.01
C TYR A 190 -0.58 -17.53 1.34
N LEU A 191 -0.66 -16.52 0.46
CA LEU A 191 -1.54 -15.36 0.67
C LEU A 191 -3.02 -15.76 0.72
N ALA A 192 -3.45 -16.66 -0.17
CA ALA A 192 -4.82 -17.19 -0.14
C ALA A 192 -5.12 -17.95 1.16
N CYS A 193 -4.11 -18.62 1.74
CA CYS A 193 -4.19 -19.35 3.00
C CYS A 193 -3.92 -18.50 4.25
N SER A 194 -3.30 -17.31 4.12
CA SER A 194 -2.95 -16.43 5.24
C SER A 194 -4.20 -15.69 5.73
N HIS A 195 -4.65 -16.04 6.93
CA HIS A 195 -6.06 -16.24 7.21
C HIS A 195 -6.86 -15.00 7.65
N THR A 196 -6.24 -13.84 7.91
CA THR A 196 -6.96 -12.62 8.33
C THR A 196 -6.30 -11.31 7.91
N ALA A 197 -4.98 -11.18 8.07
CA ALA A 197 -4.24 -9.95 7.79
C ALA A 197 -4.25 -9.54 6.30
N PHE A 198 -4.48 -10.50 5.40
CA PHE A 198 -4.65 -10.24 3.97
C PHE A 198 -6.13 -10.14 3.56
N ARG A 199 -6.96 -11.08 4.03
CA ARG A 199 -8.39 -11.15 3.69
C ARG A 199 -9.19 -9.94 4.18
N THR A 200 -8.89 -9.45 5.38
CA THR A 200 -9.69 -8.37 6.00
C THR A 200 -9.50 -7.02 5.31
N PRO A 201 -8.26 -6.52 5.10
CA PRO A 201 -8.04 -5.30 4.32
C PRO A 201 -8.68 -5.39 2.94
N ARG A 202 -8.55 -6.55 2.27
CA ARG A 202 -9.13 -6.79 0.96
C ARG A 202 -10.65 -6.69 0.97
N ALA A 203 -11.32 -7.41 1.88
CA ALA A 203 -12.78 -7.39 2.00
C ALA A 203 -13.30 -5.98 2.34
N CYS A 204 -12.63 -5.27 3.25
CA CYS A 204 -13.00 -3.90 3.63
C CYS A 204 -12.86 -2.94 2.45
N LEU A 205 -11.73 -2.97 1.74
CA LEU A 205 -11.52 -2.13 0.57
C LEU A 205 -12.48 -2.47 -0.57
N THR A 206 -12.77 -3.74 -0.85
CA THR A 206 -13.76 -4.14 -1.86
C THR A 206 -15.15 -3.61 -1.57
N ARG A 207 -15.54 -3.55 -0.29
CA ARG A 207 -16.83 -3.01 0.13
C ARG A 207 -16.87 -1.48 0.12
N GLU A 208 -15.82 -0.85 0.64
CA GLU A 208 -15.89 0.56 1.04
C GLU A 208 -15.22 1.52 0.04
N LEU A 209 -14.15 1.10 -0.65
CA LEU A 209 -13.42 1.95 -1.59
C LEU A 209 -14.26 2.41 -2.81
N PRO A 210 -15.18 1.59 -3.35
CA PRO A 210 -16.18 2.05 -4.32
C PRO A 210 -16.98 3.26 -3.90
N LEU A 211 -17.37 3.31 -2.63
CA LEU A 211 -18.25 4.32 -2.07
C LEU A 211 -17.48 5.54 -1.53
N TYR A 212 -16.17 5.42 -1.39
CA TYR A 212 -15.35 6.48 -0.84
C TYR A 212 -15.16 7.62 -1.83
N GLU A 213 -15.59 8.82 -1.45
CA GLU A 213 -15.33 10.06 -2.18
C GLU A 213 -14.34 10.90 -1.38
N LEU A 214 -13.41 11.54 -2.08
CA LEU A 214 -12.54 12.53 -1.46
C LEU A 214 -13.39 13.75 -1.15
N SER A 215 -13.69 13.98 0.14
CA SER A 215 -14.47 15.14 0.57
C SER A 215 -13.83 16.44 0.10
N ASP A 216 -14.63 17.28 -0.54
CA ASP A 216 -14.22 18.64 -0.95
C ASP A 216 -14.00 19.56 0.26
N ASP A 217 -14.57 19.20 1.42
CA ASP A 217 -14.41 19.88 2.72
C ASP A 217 -13.01 19.77 3.32
N LEU A 218 -12.03 19.25 2.58
CA LEU A 218 -10.62 19.60 2.77
C LEU A 218 -10.37 21.07 2.39
N SER A 219 -11.31 21.97 2.71
CA SER A 219 -11.11 23.41 2.74
C SER A 219 -9.92 23.64 3.64
N TRP A 220 -8.79 23.90 2.98
CA TRP A 220 -7.52 24.19 3.60
C TRP A 220 -7.80 25.23 4.67
N VAL A 221 -7.59 24.88 5.95
CA VAL A 221 -7.23 25.90 6.92
C VAL A 221 -5.88 26.37 6.42
N SER A 222 -5.91 27.38 5.54
CA SER A 222 -4.71 28.03 5.05
C SER A 222 -3.87 28.31 6.28
N PRO A 223 -2.61 27.84 6.35
CA PRO A 223 -1.76 28.15 7.48
C PRO A 223 -1.81 29.67 7.68
N PRO A 224 -1.98 30.15 8.91
CA PRO A 224 -2.23 31.56 9.19
C PRO A 224 -1.22 32.40 8.43
N HIS A 225 -1.74 33.17 7.46
CA HIS A 225 -0.98 33.96 6.50
C HIS A 225 -0.09 34.96 7.23
N GLY A 226 1.14 34.58 7.57
CA GLY A 226 2.02 35.40 8.40
C GLY A 226 3.46 35.52 7.94
N VAL A 227 3.94 34.71 6.99
CA VAL A 227 5.37 34.71 6.64
C VAL A 227 5.55 34.69 5.12
N GLY A 228 6.06 35.81 4.61
CA GLY A 228 6.78 36.03 3.35
C GLY A 228 6.39 35.15 2.16
N SER A 229 5.78 35.78 1.16
CA SER A 229 5.61 35.27 -0.20
C SER A 229 6.94 34.81 -0.80
N ALA A 230 7.28 33.54 -0.57
CA ALA A 230 8.34 32.81 -1.24
C ALA A 230 7.94 32.55 -2.70
N PRO A 231 8.92 32.44 -3.62
CA PRO A 231 8.67 32.36 -5.06
C PRO A 231 7.74 31.21 -5.42
N THR A 232 6.73 31.53 -6.23
CA THR A 232 5.71 30.64 -6.77
C THR A 232 6.36 29.54 -7.61
N ASP A 233 6.68 28.40 -6.98
CA ASP A 233 7.20 27.22 -7.66
C ASP A 233 6.07 26.57 -8.47
N GLN A 234 6.04 26.84 -9.78
CA GLN A 234 5.02 26.37 -10.74
C GLN A 234 4.92 24.84 -10.85
N ASN A 235 5.78 24.09 -10.17
CA ASN A 235 5.78 22.63 -10.17
C ASN A 235 4.95 21.99 -9.05
N GLN A 236 4.26 22.76 -8.21
CA GLN A 236 3.39 22.18 -7.19
C GLN A 236 2.07 21.70 -7.82
N ARG A 237 2.05 20.44 -8.27
CA ARG A 237 0.79 19.76 -8.55
C ARG A 237 -0.14 19.90 -7.36
N PRO A 238 -1.44 20.17 -7.56
CA PRO A 238 -2.38 20.29 -6.47
C PRO A 238 -2.36 19.04 -5.59
N VAL A 239 -2.27 19.22 -4.27
CA VAL A 239 -2.31 18.11 -3.30
C VAL A 239 -3.56 17.24 -3.49
N LYS A 240 -4.68 17.86 -3.90
CA LYS A 240 -5.93 17.16 -4.23
C LYS A 240 -5.73 16.15 -5.36
N GLU A 241 -4.98 16.50 -6.41
CA GLU A 241 -4.65 15.60 -7.52
C GLU A 241 -3.80 14.43 -7.01
N THR A 242 -2.79 14.69 -6.17
CA THR A 242 -1.95 13.62 -5.60
C THR A 242 -2.73 12.69 -4.66
N MET A 243 -3.69 13.21 -3.91
CA MET A 243 -4.60 12.38 -3.12
C MET A 243 -5.49 11.51 -4.01
N GLN A 244 -5.96 12.05 -5.13
CA GLN A 244 -6.74 11.31 -6.13
C GLN A 244 -5.92 10.22 -6.81
N GLU A 245 -4.68 10.50 -7.21
CA GLU A 245 -3.75 9.50 -7.75
C GLU A 245 -3.43 8.42 -6.70
N CYS A 246 -3.27 8.79 -5.42
CA CYS A 246 -3.06 7.82 -4.34
C CYS A 246 -4.29 6.93 -4.15
N LEU A 247 -5.50 7.51 -4.23
CA LEU A 247 -6.74 6.73 -4.22
C LEU A 247 -6.80 5.78 -5.41
N PHE A 248 -6.45 6.23 -6.61
CA PHE A 248 -6.34 5.37 -7.78
C PHE A 248 -5.33 4.23 -7.58
N TRP A 249 -4.16 4.53 -7.01
CA TRP A 249 -3.17 3.52 -6.65
C TRP A 249 -3.72 2.48 -5.66
N MET A 250 -4.50 2.89 -4.66
CA MET A 250 -5.15 1.94 -3.73
C MET A 250 -6.10 0.97 -4.45
N TRP A 251 -6.80 1.43 -5.49
CA TRP A 251 -7.63 0.55 -6.34
C TRP A 251 -6.78 -0.45 -7.12
N LEU A 252 -5.66 -0.01 -7.71
CA LEU A 252 -4.76 -0.89 -8.44
C LEU A 252 -4.20 -2.00 -7.53
N VAL A 253 -3.78 -1.64 -6.31
CA VAL A 253 -3.33 -2.62 -5.31
C VAL A 253 -4.45 -3.58 -4.93
N LEU A 254 -5.67 -3.11 -4.76
CA LEU A 254 -6.82 -3.96 -4.45
C LEU A 254 -7.08 -4.97 -5.58
N ILE A 255 -7.07 -4.52 -6.84
CA ILE A 255 -7.26 -5.38 -8.02
C ILE A 255 -6.15 -6.44 -8.11
N ASP A 256 -4.88 -6.02 -7.98
CA ASP A 256 -3.73 -6.92 -7.95
C ASP A 256 -3.85 -7.96 -6.82
N SER A 257 -4.31 -7.55 -5.64
CA SER A 257 -4.48 -8.45 -4.50
C SER A 257 -5.53 -9.55 -4.71
N TRP A 258 -6.55 -9.31 -5.53
CA TRP A 258 -7.53 -10.33 -5.90
C TRP A 258 -6.95 -11.30 -6.93
N ARG A 259 -6.22 -10.77 -7.91
CA ARG A 259 -5.54 -11.61 -8.92
C ARG A 259 -4.43 -12.46 -8.34
N ALA A 260 -3.70 -11.92 -7.38
CA ALA A 260 -2.64 -12.65 -6.70
C ALA A 260 -3.15 -13.94 -6.02
N THR A 261 -4.41 -13.98 -5.58
CA THR A 261 -4.99 -15.19 -4.96
C THR A 261 -5.85 -16.02 -5.91
N ASP A 262 -6.63 -15.37 -6.76
CA ASP A 262 -7.68 -16.01 -7.55
C ASP A 262 -7.28 -16.22 -9.01
N GLY A 263 -6.11 -15.69 -9.40
CA GLY A 263 -5.59 -15.71 -10.76
C GLY A 263 -6.10 -14.54 -11.61
N ASP A 264 -5.64 -14.50 -12.87
CA ASP A 264 -5.95 -13.42 -13.80
C ASP A 264 -7.46 -13.34 -14.15
N GLU A 265 -8.17 -14.46 -14.05
CA GLU A 265 -9.62 -14.60 -14.31
C GLU A 265 -10.49 -14.29 -13.08
N SER A 266 -9.97 -13.58 -12.08
CA SER A 266 -10.71 -13.20 -10.88
C SER A 266 -11.91 -12.31 -11.22
N ARG A 267 -13.13 -12.81 -10.96
CA ARG A 267 -14.39 -12.07 -11.20
C ARG A 267 -14.46 -10.80 -10.37
N GLU A 268 -13.99 -10.85 -9.13
CA GLU A 268 -13.91 -9.72 -8.21
C GLU A 268 -12.94 -8.66 -8.74
N ALA A 269 -11.76 -9.07 -9.22
CA ALA A 269 -10.81 -8.15 -9.83
C ALA A 269 -11.38 -7.47 -11.07
N GLN A 270 -12.07 -8.23 -11.94
CA GLN A 270 -12.69 -7.70 -13.15
C GLN A 270 -13.83 -6.72 -12.82
N LYS A 271 -14.71 -7.07 -11.87
CA LYS A 271 -15.76 -6.17 -11.38
C LYS A 271 -15.16 -4.86 -10.83
N LEU A 272 -14.08 -4.95 -10.05
CA LEU A 272 -13.39 -3.77 -9.50
C LEU A 272 -12.74 -2.93 -10.61
N GLN A 273 -12.17 -3.56 -11.64
CA GLN A 273 -11.64 -2.87 -12.82
C GLN A 273 -12.74 -2.09 -13.56
N ASP A 274 -13.91 -2.70 -13.78
CA ASP A 274 -15.05 -2.02 -14.41
C ASP A 274 -15.58 -0.83 -13.57
N MET A 275 -15.52 -0.95 -12.25
CA MET A 275 -15.89 0.12 -11.33
C MET A 275 -14.85 1.24 -11.32
N LEU A 276 -13.56 0.90 -11.35
CA LEU A 276 -12.45 1.83 -11.45
C LEU A 276 -12.55 2.65 -12.75
N GLY A 277 -12.78 2.00 -13.90
CA GLY A 277 -12.94 2.69 -15.19
C GLY A 277 -14.10 3.68 -15.21
N ARG A 278 -15.23 3.34 -14.59
CA ARG A 278 -16.37 4.26 -14.44
C ARG A 278 -16.06 5.44 -13.52
N LYS A 279 -15.34 5.20 -12.41
CA LYS A 279 -15.06 6.20 -11.38
C LYS A 279 -13.92 7.15 -11.77
N PHE A 280 -12.94 6.65 -12.50
CA PHE A 280 -11.71 7.35 -12.86
C PHE A 280 -11.51 7.36 -14.37
N GLY A 281 -12.54 7.71 -15.14
CA GLY A 281 -12.49 7.74 -16.61
C GLY A 281 -11.20 8.31 -17.22
N PRO A 282 -10.63 9.43 -16.71
CA PRO A 282 -9.35 9.97 -17.20
C PRO A 282 -8.13 9.04 -17.03
N TYR A 283 -8.19 8.09 -16.10
CA TYR A 283 -7.13 7.13 -15.80
C TYR A 283 -7.36 5.75 -16.44
N ALA A 284 -8.34 5.63 -17.33
CA ALA A 284 -8.64 4.36 -18.00
C ALA A 284 -7.50 3.90 -18.94
N GLU A 285 -6.66 4.83 -19.40
CA GLU A 285 -5.53 4.54 -20.27
C GLU A 285 -4.33 3.98 -19.51
N TRP A 286 -3.64 2.99 -20.09
CA TRP A 286 -2.45 2.38 -19.48
C TRP A 286 -1.34 3.39 -19.20
N GLU A 287 -1.18 4.41 -20.05
CA GLU A 287 -0.20 5.48 -19.82
C GLU A 287 -0.45 6.21 -18.49
N SER A 288 -1.72 6.48 -18.18
CA SER A 288 -2.11 7.10 -16.91
C SER A 288 -1.90 6.15 -15.73
N VAL A 289 -2.19 4.86 -15.90
CA VAL A 289 -1.91 3.83 -14.89
C VAL A 289 -0.41 3.76 -14.60
N GLY A 290 0.44 3.70 -15.63
CA GLY A 290 1.89 3.69 -15.51
C GLY A 290 2.44 4.95 -14.82
N ALA A 291 1.89 6.12 -15.16
CA ALA A 291 2.26 7.38 -14.50
C ALA A 291 1.94 7.37 -13.00
N VAL A 292 0.78 6.81 -12.59
CA VAL A 292 0.44 6.66 -11.16
C VAL A 292 1.36 5.64 -10.49
N LEU A 293 1.60 4.48 -11.11
CA LEU A 293 2.48 3.44 -10.55
C LEU A 293 3.91 3.95 -10.32
N GLY A 294 4.45 4.77 -11.22
CA GLY A 294 5.77 5.41 -11.05
C GLY A 294 5.85 6.46 -9.94
N ARG A 295 4.72 6.90 -9.38
CA ARG A 295 4.68 7.88 -8.27
C ARG A 295 4.50 7.25 -6.90
N PHE A 296 4.05 6.00 -6.84
CA PHE A 296 3.76 5.28 -5.60
C PHE A 296 4.56 3.96 -5.56
N PHE A 297 4.20 3.03 -4.69
CA PHE A 297 4.86 1.73 -4.68
C PHE A 297 4.35 0.85 -5.81
N CYS A 298 5.27 0.22 -6.54
CA CYS A 298 4.94 -0.78 -7.54
C CYS A 298 6.00 -1.88 -7.56
N THR A 299 5.64 -3.01 -8.15
CA THR A 299 6.55 -4.13 -8.44
C THR A 299 6.41 -4.46 -9.92
N GLU A 300 7.46 -5.04 -10.50
CA GLU A 300 7.41 -5.54 -11.88
C GLU A 300 6.27 -6.54 -12.10
N ASP A 301 6.03 -7.39 -11.11
CA ASP A 301 4.93 -8.36 -11.10
C ASP A 301 3.55 -7.68 -11.18
N MET A 302 3.36 -6.61 -10.39
CA MET A 302 2.12 -5.82 -10.39
C MET A 302 1.95 -5.09 -11.72
N ILE A 303 3.02 -4.50 -12.26
CA ILE A 303 3.01 -3.83 -13.57
C ILE A 303 2.63 -4.83 -14.67
N CYS A 304 3.27 -6.01 -14.70
CA CYS A 304 2.97 -7.05 -15.67
C CYS A 304 1.52 -7.54 -15.55
N SER A 305 1.06 -7.83 -14.33
CA SER A 305 -0.30 -8.33 -14.09
C SER A 305 -1.36 -7.32 -14.51
N LEU A 306 -1.18 -6.05 -14.15
CA LEU A 306 -2.12 -4.99 -14.54
C LEU A 306 -2.03 -4.69 -16.03
N GLY A 307 -0.83 -4.65 -16.61
CA GLY A 307 -0.61 -4.34 -18.04
C GLY A 307 -1.33 -5.32 -18.97
N ASN A 308 -1.32 -6.61 -18.64
CA ASN A 308 -2.03 -7.64 -19.41
C ASN A 308 -3.54 -7.39 -19.51
N CYS A 309 -4.11 -6.67 -18.54
CA CYS A 309 -5.55 -6.43 -18.50
C CYS A 309 -6.00 -5.07 -19.00
N TRP A 310 -5.05 -4.18 -19.25
CA TRP A 310 -5.29 -2.94 -19.97
C TRP A 310 -4.93 -3.06 -21.46
N GLY A 311 -3.98 -3.94 -21.82
CA GLY A 311 -3.55 -4.15 -23.21
C GLY A 311 -4.46 -5.05 -24.07
N GLY A 312 -5.42 -5.77 -23.47
CA GLY A 312 -6.24 -6.77 -24.17
C GLY A 312 -7.49 -6.23 -24.89
N SER A 313 -7.80 -4.94 -24.74
CA SER A 313 -9.06 -4.34 -25.20
C SER A 313 -8.82 -3.09 -26.04
N GLY A 314 -8.10 -3.24 -27.15
CA GLY A 314 -8.43 -2.42 -28.32
C GLY A 314 -9.89 -2.71 -28.70
N PRO A 315 -10.67 -1.70 -29.16
CA PRO A 315 -12.05 -1.94 -29.60
C PRO A 315 -12.05 -3.00 -30.70
N LYS A 316 -12.74 -4.11 -30.45
CA LYS A 316 -13.15 -5.05 -31.52
C LYS A 316 -14.40 -4.52 -32.19
#